data_AF-A0A9X2MBL2-F1
#
_entry.id   AF-A0A9X2MBL2-F1
#
_cell.length_a   1.000
_cell.length_b   1.000
_cell.length_c   1.000
_cell.angle_alpha   90.00
_cell.angle_beta   90.00
_cell.angle_gamma   90.00
#
_symmetry.space_group_name_H-M   'P 1'
#
loop_
_entity.id
_entity.type
_entity.pdbx_description
1 polymer ?
#
loop_
_entity_poly.entity_id
_entity_poly.type
_entity_poly.pdbx_seq_one_letter_code
_entity_poly.pdbx_strand_id
1 'polypeptide(L)' 'PDTVIGHSIGEIAAAHIAGIFDLPDACHLVATRATLMGQLPQGGSMATIAATPEELANDLAQHDGQVSIAALNTP' A
#
# COMPACT_ATOMS: atom_id res chain seq x y z
N PRO A 1 9.66 1.33 -20.84
CA PRO A 1 10.67 0.76 -19.92
C PRO A 1 10.63 -0.76 -20.07
N ASP A 2 11.76 -1.47 -19.88
CA ASP A 2 11.77 -2.94 -19.99
C ASP A 2 11.07 -3.61 -18.81
N THR A 3 11.14 -2.99 -17.63
CA THR A 3 10.44 -3.42 -16.41
C THR A 3 9.93 -2.21 -15.63
N VAL A 4 8.78 -2.36 -14.98
CA VAL A 4 8.22 -1.40 -14.03
C VAL A 4 7.69 -2.14 -12.79
N ILE A 5 7.85 -1.53 -11.63
CA ILE A 5 7.30 -2.02 -10.36
C ILE A 5 6.63 -0.83 -9.68
N GLY A 6 5.45 -1.06 -9.13
CA GLY A 6 4.76 -0.13 -8.26
C GLY A 6 4.60 -0.73 -6.87
N HIS A 7 4.36 0.12 -5.87
CA HIS A 7 4.03 -0.32 -4.53
C HIS A 7 2.66 0.25 -4.14
N SER A 8 1.77 -0.60 -3.63
CA SER A 8 0.40 -0.21 -3.26
C SER A 8 -0.31 0.51 -4.42
N ILE A 9 -0.77 1.76 -4.25
CA ILE A 9 -1.39 2.54 -5.32
C ILE A 9 -0.51 2.72 -6.57
N GLY A 10 0.82 2.68 -6.39
CA GLY A 10 1.78 2.81 -7.48
C GLY A 10 1.71 1.66 -8.50
N GLU A 11 1.17 0.49 -8.12
CA GLU A 11 0.99 -0.65 -9.04
C GLU A 11 0.05 -0.30 -10.19
N ILE A 12 -0.93 0.57 -9.96
CA ILE A 12 -1.87 1.01 -11.01
C ILE A 12 -1.14 1.85 -12.07
N ALA A 13 -0.23 2.74 -11.61
CA ALA A 13 0.61 3.52 -12.53
C ALA A 13 1.59 2.61 -13.29
N ALA A 14 2.20 1.63 -12.62
CA ALA A 14 3.07 0.66 -13.27
C ALA A 14 2.30 -0.16 -14.33
N ALA A 15 1.08 -0.61 -14.00
CA ALA A 15 0.22 -1.34 -14.93
C ALA A 15 -0.17 -0.49 -16.16
N HIS A 16 -0.45 0.80 -15.98
CA HIS A 16 -0.68 1.72 -17.10
C HIS A 16 0.56 1.84 -18.01
N ILE A 17 1.74 2.08 -17.44
CA ILE A 17 2.99 2.20 -18.21
C ILE A 17 3.36 0.88 -18.91
N ALA A 18 2.98 -0.26 -18.32
CA ALA A 18 3.13 -1.59 -18.91
C ALA A 18 2.09 -1.89 -20.01
N GLY A 19 1.12 -1.00 -20.25
CA GLY A 19 0.07 -1.17 -21.26
C GLY A 19 -1.07 -2.12 -20.86
N ILE A 20 -1.19 -2.46 -19.57
CA ILE A 20 -2.27 -3.31 -19.05
C ILE A 20 -3.59 -2.52 -18.98
N PHE A 21 -3.51 -1.25 -18.58
CA PHE A 21 -4.64 -0.32 -18.53
C PHE A 21 -4.37 0.86 -19.46
N ASP A 22 -5.41 1.32 -20.17
CA ASP A 22 -5.36 2.63 -20.76
C ASP A 22 -5.47 3.73 -19.68
N LEU A 23 -5.24 4.98 -20.07
CA LEU A 23 -5.23 6.08 -19.11
C LEU A 23 -6.59 6.29 -18.43
N PRO A 24 -7.74 6.28 -19.14
CA PRO A 24 -9.06 6.36 -18.52
C PRO A 24 -9.32 5.29 -17.46
N ASP A 25 -9.01 4.02 -17.74
CA ASP A 25 -9.25 2.91 -16.82
C ASP A 25 -8.33 3.00 -15.60
N ALA A 26 -7.05 3.33 -15.80
CA ALA A 26 -6.11 3.55 -14.70
C ALA A 26 -6.58 4.70 -13.79
N CYS A 27 -7.02 5.82 -14.37
CA CYS A 27 -7.58 6.94 -13.61
C CYS A 27 -8.86 6.56 -12.85
N HIS A 28 -9.75 5.78 -13.47
CA HIS A 28 -10.97 5.33 -12.83
C HIS A 28 -10.70 4.43 -11.61
N LEU A 29 -9.72 3.52 -11.73
CA LEU A 29 -9.30 2.65 -10.64
C LEU A 29 -8.69 3.44 -9.48
N VAL A 30 -7.79 4.40 -9.78
CA VAL A 30 -7.20 5.30 -8.78
C VAL A 30 -8.29 6.10 -8.06
N ALA A 31 -9.22 6.70 -8.79
CA ALA A 31 -10.29 7.53 -8.23
C ALA A 31 -11.22 6.69 -7.33
N THR A 32 -11.67 5.53 -7.81
CA THR A 32 -12.53 4.63 -7.04
C THR A 32 -11.86 4.17 -5.76
N ARG A 33 -10.58 3.77 -5.83
CA ARG A 33 -9.80 3.39 -4.65
C ARG A 33 -9.69 4.55 -3.66
N ALA A 34 -9.40 5.76 -4.12
CA ALA A 34 -9.30 6.94 -3.27
C ALA A 34 -10.63 7.26 -2.58
N THR A 35 -11.77 7.15 -3.29
CA THR A 35 -13.10 7.34 -2.71
C THR A 35 -13.38 6.32 -1.61
N LEU A 36 -13.12 5.04 -1.85
CA LEU A 36 -13.31 3.99 -0.84
C LEU A 36 -12.41 4.19 0.38
N MET A 37 -11.13 4.55 0.17
CA MET A 37 -10.22 4.88 1.28
C MET A 37 -10.70 6.08 2.08
N GLY A 38 -11.21 7.12 1.41
CA GLY A 38 -11.75 8.32 2.06
C GLY A 38 -13.04 8.07 2.87
N GLN A 39 -13.72 6.94 2.64
CA GLN A 39 -14.92 6.53 3.37
C GLN A 39 -14.63 5.63 4.59
N LEU A 40 -13.37 5.21 4.78
CA LEU A 40 -13.02 4.37 5.93
C LEU A 40 -13.21 5.13 7.25
N PRO A 41 -13.53 4.43 8.35
CA PRO A 41 -13.63 5.04 9.67
C PRO A 41 -12.35 5.79 10.05
N GLN A 42 -12.52 6.92 10.73
CA GLN A 42 -11.40 7.64 11.33
C GLN A 42 -10.82 6.84 12.51
N GLY A 43 -9.54 7.09 12.85
CA GLY A 43 -8.87 6.49 14.00
C GLY A 43 -7.71 5.55 13.66
N GLY A 44 -7.50 5.22 12.38
CA GLY A 44 -6.30 4.55 11.91
C GLY A 44 -5.12 5.51 11.69
N SER A 45 -3.91 5.00 11.84
CA SER A 45 -2.68 5.72 11.49
C SER A 45 -1.65 4.76 10.88
N MET A 46 -0.68 5.32 10.16
CA MET A 46 0.46 4.58 9.63
C MET A 46 1.73 5.31 10.01
N ALA A 47 2.76 4.56 10.38
CA ALA A 47 4.09 5.09 10.68
C ALA A 47 5.16 4.24 9.98
N THR A 48 6.28 4.87 9.63
CA THR A 48 7.48 4.16 9.17
C THR A 48 8.39 3.91 10.36
N ILE A 49 8.78 2.65 10.54
CA ILE A 49 9.64 2.21 11.64
C ILE A 49 10.90 1.62 11.03
N ALA A 50 12.08 2.04 11.52
CA ALA A 50 13.35 1.47 11.12
C ALA A 50 13.64 0.22 11.97
N ALA A 51 12.99 -0.89 11.62
CA ALA A 51 13.14 -2.19 12.26
C ALA A 51 12.74 -3.30 11.29
N THR A 52 13.27 -4.50 11.53
CA THR A 52 12.87 -5.74 10.87
C THR A 52 11.55 -6.28 11.45
N PRO A 53 10.80 -7.12 10.72
CA PRO A 53 9.63 -7.83 11.26
C PRO A 53 9.94 -8.62 12.53
N GLU A 54 11.10 -9.23 12.59
CA GLU A 54 11.56 -10.05 13.70
C GLU A 54 11.76 -9.20 14.97
N GLU A 55 12.34 -8.01 14.83
CA GLU A 55 12.50 -7.06 15.94
C GLU A 55 11.15 -6.59 16.49
N LEU A 56 10.12 -6.48 15.64
CA LEU A 56 8.78 -6.01 16.02
C LEU A 56 7.82 -7.13 16.47
N ALA A 57 8.21 -8.40 16.37
CA ALA A 57 7.30 -9.53 16.54
C ALA A 57 6.58 -9.53 17.90
N ASN A 58 7.32 -9.25 18.98
CA ASN A 58 6.76 -9.20 20.34
C ASN A 58 5.83 -7.99 20.53
N ASP A 59 6.20 -6.83 20.00
CA ASP A 59 5.39 -5.60 20.10
C ASP A 59 4.06 -5.76 19.36
N LEU A 60 4.10 -6.36 18.16
CA LEU A 60 2.90 -6.64 17.38
C LEU A 60 1.99 -7.66 18.06
N ALA A 61 2.56 -8.70 18.67
CA ALA A 61 1.80 -9.71 19.42
C ALA A 61 1.06 -9.10 20.62
N GLN A 62 1.61 -8.06 21.26
CA GLN A 62 0.96 -7.35 22.38
C GLN A 62 -0.23 -6.48 21.94
N HIS A 63 -0.39 -6.21 20.64
CA HIS A 63 -1.44 -5.34 20.10
C HIS A 63 -2.59 -6.10 19.45
N ASP A 64 -2.69 -7.42 19.63
CA ASP A 64 -3.84 -8.27 19.27
C ASP A 64 -4.45 -7.96 17.89
N GLY A 65 -3.59 -7.82 16.87
CA GLY A 65 -4.00 -7.56 15.49
C GLY A 65 -4.45 -6.12 15.19
N GLN A 66 -4.41 -5.20 16.15
CA GLN A 66 -4.73 -3.77 15.93
C GLN A 66 -3.64 -3.04 15.13
N VAL A 67 -2.42 -3.57 15.11
CA VAL A 67 -1.29 -3.07 14.32
C VAL A 67 -0.81 -4.17 13.40
N SER A 68 -0.52 -3.82 12.14
CA SER A 68 -0.01 -4.74 11.12
C SER A 68 1.14 -4.10 10.36
N ILE A 69 2.09 -4.93 9.91
CA ILE A 69 3.13 -4.49 8.98
C ILE A 69 2.48 -4.28 7.62
N ALA A 70 2.35 -3.02 7.21
CA ALA A 70 1.71 -2.67 5.94
C ALA A 70 2.63 -2.82 4.71
N ALA A 71 3.94 -2.67 4.91
CA ALA A 71 4.94 -2.73 3.85
C ALA A 71 6.34 -3.01 4.40
N LEU A 72 7.14 -3.74 3.63
CA LEU A 72 8.59 -3.89 3.81
C LEU A 72 9.29 -3.19 2.65
N ASN A 73 9.87 -2.03 2.94
CA ASN A 73 10.45 -1.15 1.91
C ASN A 73 11.96 -1.34 1.72
N THR A 74 12.58 -2.10 2.62
CA THR A 74 13.98 -2.51 2.55
C THR A 74 14.06 -3.99 2.91
N PRO A 75 15.14 -4.68 2.52
CA PRO A 75 15.52 -5.93 3.17
C PRO A 75 15.66 -5.76 4.69
#